data_AF-A0A7V4IKE1-F1
#
_entry.id   AF-A0A7V4IKE1-F1
#
_cell.length_a   1.000
_cell.length_b   1.000
_cell.length_c   1.000
_cell.angle_alpha   90.00
_cell.angle_beta   90.00
_cell.angle_gamma   90.00
#
_symmetry.space_group_name_H-M   'P 1'
#
loop_
_entity.id
_entity.type
_entity.pdbx_description
1 polymer ?
#
loop_
_entity_poly.entity_id
_entity_poly.type
_entity_poly.pdbx_seq_one_letter_code
_entity_poly.pdbx_strand_id
1 'polypeptide(L)' 'MPIKKSRRKSSTKYIFVVGGVMSGVGKGVTCASIGRILEGKGYDVSAIKIDPYINVDAGTMNPVEHGEVFV' A
#
# COMPACT_ATOMS: atom_id res chain seq x y z
N MET A 1 7.47 32.91 23.82
CA MET A 1 6.47 32.12 23.07
C MET A 1 7.15 31.45 21.88
N PRO A 2 7.12 30.12 21.73
CA PRO A 2 7.66 29.49 20.54
C PRO A 2 6.71 29.77 19.37
N ILE A 3 7.27 30.30 18.28
CA ILE A 3 6.56 30.60 17.04
C ILE A 3 6.14 29.27 16.42
N LYS A 4 4.83 29.00 16.34
CA LYS A 4 4.29 27.86 15.57
C LYS A 4 4.68 28.03 14.11
N LYS A 5 5.68 27.28 13.64
CA LYS A 5 6.00 27.19 12.21
C LYS A 5 4.76 26.70 11.47
N SER A 6 4.18 27.55 10.62
CA SER A 6 3.13 27.19 9.68
C SER A 6 3.59 25.99 8.85
N ARG A 7 3.03 24.80 9.11
CA ARG A 7 3.24 23.61 8.27
C ARG A 7 2.69 23.95 6.88
N ARG A 8 3.58 24.15 5.89
CA ARG A 8 3.16 24.19 4.48
C ARG A 8 2.42 22.88 4.21
N LYS A 9 1.18 22.96 3.73
CA LYS A 9 0.40 21.80 3.29
C LYS A 9 1.13 21.18 2.11
N SER A 10 1.99 20.18 2.36
CA SER A 10 2.70 19.50 1.27
C SER A 10 1.70 18.66 0.50
N SER A 11 1.74 18.74 -0.83
CA SER A 11 0.97 17.85 -1.71
C SER A 11 1.22 16.39 -1.32
N THR A 12 0.17 15.57 -1.29
CA THR A 12 0.32 14.11 -1.17
C THR A 12 1.30 13.59 -2.21
N LYS A 13 2.22 12.72 -1.77
CA LYS A 13 3.20 12.07 -2.65
C LYS A 13 2.74 10.64 -2.94
N TYR A 14 2.97 10.19 -4.15
CA TYR A 14 2.58 8.85 -4.60
C TYR A 14 3.84 8.06 -4.97
N ILE A 15 3.91 6.82 -4.50
CA ILE A 15 4.97 5.86 -4.84
C ILE A 15 4.29 4.69 -5.54
N PHE A 16 4.62 4.46 -6.82
CA PHE A 16 4.10 3.34 -7.58
C PHE A 16 5.05 2.15 -7.46
N VAL A 17 4.54 1.02 -6.95
CA VAL A 17 5.30 -0.23 -6.86
C VAL A 17 4.83 -1.17 -7.97
N VAL A 18 5.71 -1.42 -8.94
CA VAL A 18 5.44 -2.28 -10.11
C VAL A 18 6.30 -3.54 -10.07
N GLY A 19 5.86 -4.60 -10.75
CA GLY A 19 6.59 -5.86 -10.87
C GLY A 19 6.92 -6.22 -12.31
N GLY A 20 8.13 -6.70 -12.55
CA GLY A 20 8.54 -7.29 -13.82
C GLY A 20 8.94 -8.76 -13.68
N VAL A 21 9.13 -9.42 -14.83
CA VAL A 21 9.64 -10.79 -14.98
C VAL A 21 8.68 -11.87 -14.47
N MET A 22 8.41 -11.95 -13.15
CA MET A 22 7.59 -12.99 -12.54
C MET A 22 6.62 -12.42 -11.48
N SER A 23 5.45 -13.06 -11.36
CA SER A 23 4.53 -12.85 -10.23
C SER A 23 5.02 -13.59 -8.97
N GLY A 24 4.41 -13.33 -7.81
CA GLY A 24 4.75 -14.05 -6.56
C GLY A 24 6.04 -13.61 -5.85
N VAL A 25 6.83 -12.69 -6.39
CA VAL A 25 8.14 -12.26 -5.83
C VAL A 25 8.08 -11.42 -4.54
N GLY A 26 6.91 -11.30 -3.89
CA GLY A 26 6.80 -10.59 -2.60
C GLY A 26 6.57 -9.07 -2.67
N LYS A 27 6.07 -8.53 -3.79
CA LYS A 27 5.80 -7.09 -3.97
C LYS A 27 4.95 -6.46 -2.86
N GLY A 28 3.94 -7.17 -2.38
CA GLY A 28 3.08 -6.72 -1.28
C GLY A 28 3.87 -6.54 0.02
N VAL A 29 4.70 -7.53 0.37
CA VAL A 29 5.55 -7.49 1.58
C VAL A 29 6.58 -6.36 1.49
N THR A 30 7.21 -6.18 0.32
CA THR A 30 8.13 -5.06 0.10
C THR A 30 7.43 -3.71 0.25
N CYS A 31 6.24 -3.54 -0.32
CA CYS A 31 5.45 -2.31 -0.20
C CYS A 31 5.06 -2.03 1.26
N ALA A 32 4.58 -3.03 1.99
CA ALA A 32 4.26 -2.91 3.42
C ALA A 32 5.49 -2.50 4.26
N SER A 33 6.66 -3.08 3.95
CA SER A 33 7.92 -2.77 4.63
C SER A 33 8.36 -1.33 4.40
N ILE A 34 8.24 -0.82 3.16
CA ILE A 34 8.50 0.59 2.82
C ILE A 34 7.55 1.50 3.59
N GLY A 35 6.25 1.17 3.62
CA GLY A 35 5.25 1.91 4.38
C GLY A 35 5.62 2.03 5.85
N ARG A 36 5.99 0.91 6.48
CA ARG A 36 6.40 0.87 7.89
C ARG A 36 7.62 1.75 8.19
N ILE A 37 8.60 1.78 7.28
CA ILE A 37 9.78 2.64 7.42
C ILE A 37 9.40 4.13 7.34
N LEU A 38 8.49 4.49 6.43
CA LEU A 38 8.01 5.87 6.27
C LEU A 38 7.19 6.34 7.47
N GLU A 39 6.31 5.49 7.99
CA GLU A 39 5.60 5.74 9.26
C GLU A 39 6.59 5.94 10.41
N GLY A 40 7.63 5.09 10.50
CA GLY A 40 8.71 5.22 11.49
C GLY A 40 9.50 6.53 11.38
N LYS A 41 9.45 7.20 10.23
CA LYS A 41 10.04 8.54 10.01
C LYS A 41 9.04 9.69 10.25
N GLY A 42 7.83 9.39 10.72
CA GLY A 42 6.80 10.37 11.06
C GLY A 42 5.99 10.88 9.87
N TYR A 43 6.00 10.16 8.74
CA TYR A 43 5.10 10.44 7.62
C TYR A 43 3.74 9.77 7.85
N ASP A 44 2.68 10.44 7.39
CA ASP A 44 1.36 9.85 7.24
C ASP A 44 1.30 9.09 5.91
N VAL A 45 1.04 7.78 5.97
CA VAL A 45 1.20 6.85 4.85
C VAL A 45 -0.03 5.98 4.73
N SER A 46 -0.48 5.74 3.49
CA SER A 46 -1.52 4.78 3.16
C SER A 46 -1.09 3.95 1.95
N ALA A 47 -1.58 2.72 1.85
CA ALA A 47 -1.35 1.83 0.72
C ALA A 47 -2.65 1.61 -0.06
N ILE A 48 -2.53 1.41 -1.37
CA ILE A 48 -3.62 1.00 -2.26
C ILE A 48 -3.12 -0.20 -3.06
N LYS A 49 -3.88 -1.29 -3.04
CA LYS A 49 -3.64 -2.45 -3.88
C LYS A 49 -4.53 -2.35 -5.12
N ILE A 50 -3.94 -2.57 -6.29
CA ILE A 50 -4.65 -2.68 -7.57
C ILE A 50 -4.57 -4.13 -8.00
N ASP A 51 -5.72 -4.80 -8.05
CA ASP A 51 -5.85 -6.18 -8.53
C ASP A 51 -6.36 -6.18 -9.96
N PRO A 52 -5.65 -6.81 -10.92
CA PRO A 52 -6.05 -6.83 -12.32
C PRO A 52 -7.16 -7.86 -12.62
N TYR A 53 -7.92 -8.27 -11.60
CA TYR A 53 -9.04 -9.19 -11.74
C TYR A 53 -10.31 -8.45 -12.14
N ILE A 54 -11.21 -9.15 -12.83
CA ILE A 54 -12.51 -8.59 -13.22
C ILE A 54 -13.52 -8.61 -12.07
N ASN A 55 -13.29 -9.44 -11.06
CA ASN A 55 -14.12 -9.53 -9.87
C ASN A 55 -14.22 -8.15 -9.19
N VAL A 56 -15.44 -7.78 -8.80
CA VAL A 56 -15.70 -6.51 -8.09
C VAL A 56 -15.06 -6.53 -6.70
N ASP A 57 -15.08 -7.69 -6.05
CA ASP A 57 -14.46 -7.96 -4.76
C ASP A 57 -14.00 -9.44 -4.68
N ALA A 58 -13.33 -9.81 -3.58
CA ALA A 58 -12.82 -11.16 -3.39
C ALA A 58 -13.87 -12.16 -2.86
N GLY A 59 -15.09 -11.73 -2.53
CA GLY A 59 -16.09 -12.54 -1.84
C GLY A 59 -16.62 -13.73 -2.65
N THR A 60 -16.49 -13.68 -3.98
CA THR A 60 -16.88 -14.79 -4.86
C THR A 60 -15.72 -15.74 -5.20
N MET A 61 -14.50 -15.48 -4.71
CA MET A 61 -13.32 -16.29 -5.01
C MET A 61 -13.25 -17.50 -4.08
N ASN A 62 -12.80 -18.64 -4.59
CA ASN A 62 -12.57 -19.83 -3.77
C ASN A 62 -11.35 -19.61 -2.84
N PRO A 63 -11.51 -19.62 -1.49
CA PRO A 63 -10.42 -19.27 -0.58
C PRO A 63 -9.24 -20.25 -0.58
N VAL A 64 -9.48 -21.52 -0.91
CA VAL A 64 -8.42 -22.55 -0.92
C VAL A 64 -7.45 -22.31 -2.08
N GLU A 65 -7.94 -21.79 -3.20
CA GLU A 65 -7.15 -21.58 -4.41
C GLU A 65 -6.56 -20.16 -4.50
N HIS A 66 -7.31 -19.15 -4.01
CA HIS A 66 -6.98 -17.74 -4.19
C HIS A 66 -6.52 -17.03 -2.92
N GLY A 67 -6.58 -17.71 -1.77
CA GLY A 67 -6.23 -17.16 -0.47
C GLY A 67 -7.43 -16.59 0.29
N GLU A 68 -7.17 -16.14 1.52
CA GLU A 68 -8.20 -15.57 2.39
C GLU A 68 -8.76 -14.24 1.88
N VAL A 69 -10.01 -13.95 2.27
CA VAL A 69 -10.62 -12.63 2.07
C VAL A 69 -10.41 -11.81 3.35
N PHE A 70 -9.66 -10.72 3.25
CA PHE A 70 -9.46 -9.78 4.35
C PHE A 70 -10.65 -8.82 4.44
N VAL A 71 -11.20 -8.63 5.65
CA VAL A 71 -12.36 -7.76 5.95
C VAL A 71 -11.95 -6.66 6.91
#